data_AF-A0A0Q3TXV9-F1
#
_entry.id   AF-A0A0Q3TXV9-F1
#
_cell.length_a   1.000
_cell.length_b   1.000
_cell.length_c   1.000
_cell.angle_alpha   90.00
_cell.angle_beta   90.00
_cell.angle_gamma   90.00
#
_symmetry.space_group_name_H-M   'P 1'
#
loop_
_entity.id
_entity.type
_entity.pdbx_description
1 polymer ?
#
loop_
_entity_poly.entity_id
_entity_poly.type
_entity_poly.pdbx_seq_one_letter_code
_entity_poly.pdbx_strand_id
1 'polypeptide(L)'
;MPRARDPNRDKAFEIWKEHKSDITNRKIAEMLDVPEKTISGWKSKDKWNQKLNGVLQTNKRSTPINKVKKELVVESDELTEKQRLFCIYFIKYFNATKAYQKAYECNYVTAKTNGNRLLTNANINSEIDRMKAEQTTELKLDIRDVLQKYIDIAFADVTDYLKFGREEEIVYNENGDPKLDANSNIKTQAYNYVHLNDSSEIDGTIVTEVKQGRDGITVKLADKMKALEMLAKFTDLLSENDKKKLQEEKLKVDIAKANVEIDKLQNGTKDDGPIEIVISSKKSK
;
A
#
# COMPACT_ATOMS: atom_id res chain seq x y z
N MET A 1 60.62 -30.20 44.02
CA MET A 1 59.54 -31.21 44.01
C MET A 1 58.26 -30.58 43.46
N PRO A 2 57.51 -31.25 42.56
CA PRO A 2 56.20 -30.76 42.13
C PRO A 2 55.24 -30.72 43.32
N ARG A 3 54.56 -29.59 43.56
CA ARG A 3 53.54 -29.48 44.63
C ARG A 3 52.38 -30.44 44.33
N ALA A 4 51.86 -31.09 45.37
CA ALA A 4 50.68 -31.93 45.28
C ALA A 4 49.50 -31.13 44.69
N ARG A 5 48.69 -31.79 43.86
CA ARG A 5 47.52 -31.19 43.21
C ARG A 5 46.45 -30.94 44.28
N ASP A 6 45.97 -29.70 44.35
CA ASP A 6 44.90 -29.32 45.28
C ASP A 6 43.59 -30.06 44.94
N PRO A 7 42.94 -30.76 45.88
CA PRO A 7 41.66 -31.44 45.64
C PRO A 7 40.55 -30.52 45.14
N ASN A 8 40.57 -29.23 45.51
CA ASN A 8 39.58 -28.25 45.08
C ASN A 8 39.73 -27.88 43.59
N ARG A 9 40.88 -28.19 42.99
CA ARG A 9 41.13 -27.93 41.56
C ARG A 9 40.27 -28.76 40.63
N ASP A 10 40.01 -30.02 40.99
CA ASP A 10 39.22 -30.93 40.18
C ASP A 10 37.71 -30.69 40.42
N LYS A 11 37.30 -30.41 41.66
CA LYS A 11 35.93 -29.96 41.98
C LYS A 11 35.56 -28.66 41.25
N ALA A 12 36.49 -27.70 41.17
CA ALA A 12 36.27 -26.46 40.44
C ALA A 12 36.05 -26.68 38.93
N PHE A 13 36.69 -27.70 38.35
CA PHE A 13 36.50 -28.06 36.94
C PHE A 13 35.13 -28.71 36.71
N GLU A 14 34.66 -29.56 37.62
CA GLU A 14 33.34 -30.20 37.55
C GLU A 14 32.22 -29.17 37.64
N ILE A 15 32.25 -28.27 38.64
CA ILE A 15 31.28 -27.17 38.77
C ILE A 15 31.27 -26.32 37.50
N TRP A 16 32.44 -26.00 36.97
CA TRP A 16 32.55 -25.21 35.73
C TRP A 16 31.98 -25.93 34.50
N LYS A 17 32.14 -27.26 34.43
CA LYS A 17 31.61 -28.10 33.33
C LYS A 17 30.10 -28.27 33.43
N GLU A 18 29.56 -28.50 34.64
CA GLU A 18 28.13 -28.67 34.89
C GLU A 18 27.34 -27.41 34.50
N HIS A 19 27.88 -26.23 34.81
CA HIS A 19 27.31 -24.95 34.40
C HIS A 19 27.64 -24.55 32.94
N LYS A 20 28.02 -25.50 32.08
CA LYS A 20 28.33 -25.29 30.65
C LYS A 20 29.24 -24.08 30.38
N SER A 21 30.24 -23.86 31.23
CA SER A 21 31.19 -22.73 31.19
C SER A 21 30.64 -21.32 31.46
N ASP A 22 29.35 -21.17 31.78
CA ASP A 22 28.68 -19.87 32.00
C ASP A 22 28.77 -19.36 33.45
N ILE A 23 29.32 -20.18 34.36
CA ILE A 23 29.58 -19.77 35.74
C ILE A 23 30.86 -18.93 35.86
N THR A 24 30.77 -17.79 36.56
CA THR A 24 31.89 -16.87 36.78
C THR A 24 32.92 -17.47 37.74
N ASN A 25 34.21 -17.13 37.54
CA ASN A 25 35.30 -17.57 38.42
C ASN A 25 35.06 -17.16 39.88
N ARG A 26 34.45 -15.99 40.08
CA ARG A 26 34.09 -15.46 41.39
C ARG A 26 33.10 -16.34 42.13
N LYS A 27 32.08 -16.87 41.44
CA LYS A 27 31.07 -17.73 42.04
C LYS A 27 31.63 -19.13 42.38
N ILE A 28 32.53 -19.65 41.55
CA ILE A 28 33.27 -20.90 41.85
C ILE A 28 34.21 -20.70 43.04
N ALA A 29 34.89 -19.55 43.09
CA ALA A 29 35.75 -19.17 44.20
C ALA A 29 35.00 -19.07 45.52
N GLU A 30 33.81 -18.48 45.52
CA GLU A 30 32.92 -18.40 46.68
C GLU A 30 32.43 -19.78 47.13
N MET A 31 32.07 -20.67 46.20
CA MET A 31 31.62 -22.04 46.52
C MET A 31 32.72 -22.93 47.12
N LEU A 32 33.98 -22.69 46.75
CA LEU A 32 35.12 -23.52 47.15
C LEU A 32 36.03 -22.85 48.18
N ASP A 33 35.67 -21.65 48.66
CA ASP A 33 36.44 -20.81 49.57
C ASP A 33 37.91 -20.63 49.13
N VAL A 34 38.10 -20.33 47.84
CA VAL A 34 39.43 -20.09 47.25
C VAL A 34 39.47 -18.77 46.51
N PRO A 35 40.64 -18.09 46.43
CA PRO A 35 40.73 -16.84 45.68
C PRO A 35 40.37 -16.99 44.20
N GLU A 36 39.66 -16.01 43.64
CA GLU A 36 39.28 -15.98 42.22
C GLU A 36 40.48 -16.18 41.28
N LYS A 37 41.64 -15.61 41.66
CA LYS A 37 42.91 -15.76 40.91
C LYS A 37 43.39 -17.22 40.86
N THR A 38 43.10 -18.02 41.88
CA THR A 38 43.45 -19.44 41.93
C THR A 38 42.63 -20.24 40.90
N ILE A 39 41.32 -19.98 40.81
CA ILE A 39 40.44 -20.57 39.79
C ILE A 39 40.91 -20.20 38.37
N SER A 40 41.26 -18.92 38.17
CA SER A 40 41.82 -18.45 36.90
C SER A 40 43.15 -19.13 36.55
N GLY A 41 44.02 -19.32 37.53
CA GLY A 41 45.29 -20.04 37.37
C GLY A 41 45.08 -21.51 37.01
N TRP A 42 44.10 -22.18 37.62
CA TRP A 42 43.74 -23.57 37.30
C TRP A 42 43.16 -23.71 35.90
N LYS A 43 42.24 -22.82 35.50
CA LYS A 43 41.66 -22.77 34.14
C LYS A 43 42.72 -22.69 33.05
N SER A 44 43.72 -21.84 33.26
CA SER A 44 44.86 -21.68 32.33
C SER A 44 45.76 -22.90 32.33
N LYS A 45 46.18 -23.37 33.52
CA LYS A 45 47.17 -24.45 33.67
C LYS A 45 46.66 -25.81 33.20
N ASP A 46 45.38 -26.10 33.39
CA ASP A 46 44.73 -27.34 32.91
C ASP A 46 44.00 -27.17 31.57
N LYS A 47 44.10 -25.99 30.96
CA LYS A 47 43.52 -25.68 29.64
C LYS A 47 42.05 -26.08 29.55
N TRP A 48 41.24 -25.69 30.54
CA TRP A 48 39.84 -26.13 30.66
C TRP A 48 39.02 -25.88 29.39
N ASN A 49 39.25 -24.76 28.69
CA ASN A 49 38.62 -24.43 27.41
C ASN A 49 38.98 -25.40 26.28
N GLN A 50 40.20 -25.94 26.27
CA GLN A 50 40.62 -26.94 25.27
C GLN A 50 40.03 -28.33 25.56
N LYS A 51 39.76 -28.63 26.84
CA LYS A 51 39.09 -29.87 27.24
C LYS A 51 37.59 -29.89 26.92
N LEU A 52 36.95 -28.72 26.75
CA LEU A 52 35.57 -28.61 26.25
C LEU A 52 35.51 -28.65 24.71
N ASN A 53 36.46 -28.00 24.04
CA ASN A 53 36.48 -27.88 22.58
C ASN A 53 37.37 -28.95 21.95
N GLY A 54 36.91 -30.20 21.95
CA GLY A 54 37.39 -31.18 20.98
C GLY A 54 36.98 -30.72 19.58
N VAL A 55 37.94 -30.14 18.85
CA VAL A 55 37.81 -29.63 17.46
C VAL A 55 37.01 -28.32 17.35
N LEU A 56 37.72 -27.18 17.26
CA LEU A 56 37.46 -26.10 16.29
C LEU A 56 38.50 -24.96 16.45
N GLN A 57 38.96 -24.46 15.31
CA GLN A 57 40.14 -23.61 15.10
C GLN A 57 40.07 -22.25 15.80
N THR A 58 41.24 -21.79 16.28
CA THR A 58 41.45 -20.46 16.88
C THR A 58 41.49 -19.38 15.80
N ASN A 59 40.53 -18.44 15.80
CA ASN A 59 40.64 -17.23 15.00
C ASN A 59 41.32 -16.11 15.83
N LYS A 60 42.63 -15.91 15.60
CA LYS A 60 43.30 -14.65 15.93
C LYS A 60 42.90 -13.61 14.88
N ARG A 61 42.33 -12.47 15.31
CA ARG A 61 42.57 -11.14 14.71
C ARG A 61 42.01 -10.01 15.59
N SER A 62 42.79 -8.93 15.65
CA SER A 62 42.61 -7.75 16.47
C SER A 62 41.83 -6.65 15.73
N THR A 63 40.55 -6.44 16.06
CA THR A 63 39.80 -5.17 15.92
C THR A 63 38.38 -5.37 16.49
N PRO A 64 37.77 -4.39 17.19
CA PRO A 64 36.46 -4.58 17.82
C PRO A 64 35.36 -4.31 16.80
N ILE A 65 34.68 -5.36 16.34
CA ILE A 65 33.37 -5.23 15.71
C ILE A 65 32.37 -5.79 16.72
N ASN A 66 31.52 -4.89 17.23
CA ASN A 66 30.32 -5.21 18.01
C ASN A 66 29.56 -6.34 17.30
N LYS A 67 29.65 -7.56 17.85
CA LYS A 67 28.90 -8.71 17.36
C LYS A 67 27.97 -9.15 18.48
N VAL A 68 26.75 -8.65 18.34
CA VAL A 68 25.53 -9.09 19.02
C VAL A 68 25.56 -10.60 19.23
N LYS A 69 25.45 -10.99 20.51
CA LYS A 69 25.31 -12.37 20.96
C LYS A 69 24.18 -13.03 20.17
N LYS A 70 24.51 -14.16 19.56
CA LYS A 70 23.53 -15.12 19.06
C LYS A 70 23.04 -15.90 20.28
N GLU A 71 21.99 -15.40 20.92
CA GLU A 71 21.26 -16.17 21.91
C GLU A 71 20.42 -17.23 21.18
N LEU A 72 20.62 -18.48 21.60
CA LEU A 72 19.70 -19.57 21.31
C LEU A 72 18.37 -19.20 21.97
N VAL A 73 17.38 -18.86 21.15
CA VAL A 73 16.00 -18.72 21.60
C VAL A 73 15.32 -20.06 21.40
N VAL A 74 14.90 -20.57 22.56
CA VAL A 74 14.01 -21.70 22.83
C VAL A 74 12.87 -21.78 21.82
N GLU A 75 12.65 -22.99 21.30
CA GLU A 75 11.45 -23.37 20.54
C GLU A 75 10.21 -23.26 21.43
N SER A 76 9.45 -22.17 21.25
CA SER A 76 7.99 -21.97 21.43
C SER A 76 7.79 -20.45 21.53
N ASP A 77 7.28 -19.68 20.56
CA ASP A 77 6.29 -19.95 19.51
C ASP A 77 6.75 -19.41 18.14
N GLU A 78 6.75 -20.33 17.16
CA GLU A 78 6.82 -20.29 15.68
C GLU A 78 7.81 -19.36 14.93
N LEU A 79 8.24 -18.21 15.47
CA LEU A 79 9.10 -17.23 14.77
C LEU A 79 10.10 -16.54 15.70
N THR A 80 11.37 -16.49 15.28
CA THR A 80 12.43 -15.71 15.95
C THR A 80 12.19 -14.20 15.82
N GLU A 81 12.75 -13.40 16.73
CA GLU A 81 12.62 -11.94 16.72
C GLU A 81 13.00 -11.30 15.39
N LYS A 82 14.11 -11.74 14.76
CA LYS A 82 14.52 -11.23 13.45
C LYS A 82 13.55 -11.62 12.33
N GLN A 83 12.91 -12.78 12.41
CA GLN A 83 11.89 -13.19 11.44
C GLN A 83 10.60 -12.39 11.62
N ARG A 84 10.19 -12.11 12.86
CA ARG A 84 9.06 -11.21 13.14
C ARG A 84 9.33 -9.80 12.59
N LEU A 85 10.53 -9.28 12.86
CA LEU A 85 10.96 -7.98 12.35
C LEU A 85 11.01 -7.95 10.80
N PHE A 86 11.41 -9.05 10.19
CA PHE A 86 11.34 -9.22 8.74
C PHE A 86 9.88 -9.15 8.23
N CYS A 87 8.93 -9.84 8.86
CA CYS A 87 7.51 -9.80 8.49
C CYS A 87 6.96 -8.36 8.56
N ILE A 88 7.23 -7.65 9.66
CA ILE A 88 6.83 -6.24 9.85
C ILE A 88 7.38 -5.36 8.73
N TYR A 89 8.68 -5.46 8.43
CA TYR A 89 9.28 -4.65 7.36
C TYR A 89 8.82 -5.07 5.97
N PHE A 90 8.50 -6.35 5.76
CA PHE A 90 7.99 -6.84 4.50
C PHE A 90 6.60 -6.23 4.22
N ILE A 91 5.71 -6.25 5.20
CA ILE A 91 4.39 -5.58 5.08
C ILE A 91 4.54 -4.07 4.86
N LYS A 92 5.52 -3.43 5.51
CA LYS A 92 5.76 -1.98 5.33
C LYS A 92 6.28 -1.59 3.95
N TYR A 93 7.16 -2.40 3.35
CA TYR A 93 7.90 -2.02 2.14
C TYR A 93 7.53 -2.85 0.89
N PHE A 94 6.78 -3.93 1.05
CA PHE A 94 6.48 -4.94 0.03
C PHE A 94 7.71 -5.37 -0.78
N ASN A 95 8.86 -5.45 -0.11
CA ASN A 95 10.15 -5.75 -0.73
C ASN A 95 10.98 -6.64 0.19
N ALA A 96 11.16 -7.90 -0.20
CA ALA A 96 11.87 -8.90 0.58
C ALA A 96 13.34 -8.52 0.84
N THR A 97 14.03 -7.97 -0.16
CA THR A 97 15.43 -7.56 -0.03
C THR A 97 15.56 -6.45 1.01
N LYS A 98 14.74 -5.39 0.89
CA LYS A 98 14.77 -4.25 1.83
C LYS A 98 14.36 -4.66 3.24
N ALA A 99 13.35 -5.52 3.37
CA ALA A 99 12.91 -6.06 4.65
C ALA A 99 14.02 -6.86 5.33
N TYR A 100 14.72 -7.72 4.58
CA TYR A 100 15.83 -8.50 5.10
C TYR A 100 17.02 -7.62 5.51
N GLN A 101 17.37 -6.60 4.71
CA GLN A 101 18.42 -5.65 5.09
C GLN A 101 18.13 -4.95 6.41
N LYS A 102 16.86 -4.57 6.65
CA LYS A 102 16.44 -3.89 7.87
C LYS A 102 16.35 -4.83 9.07
N ALA A 103 15.85 -6.05 8.89
CA ALA A 103 15.70 -7.02 9.98
C ALA A 103 17.02 -7.68 10.42
N TYR A 104 17.95 -7.86 9.48
CA TYR A 104 19.21 -8.57 9.71
C TYR A 104 20.45 -7.69 9.62
N GLU A 105 20.29 -6.39 9.31
CA GLU A 105 21.37 -5.39 9.22
C GLU A 105 22.54 -5.84 8.33
N CYS A 106 22.21 -6.41 7.16
CA CYS A 106 23.20 -6.95 6.24
C CYS A 106 23.30 -6.17 4.93
N ASN A 107 24.38 -6.44 4.19
CA ASN A 107 24.59 -5.83 2.88
C ASN A 107 23.53 -6.31 1.86
N TYR A 108 23.37 -5.52 0.79
CA TYR A 108 22.39 -5.75 -0.26
C TYR A 108 22.51 -7.13 -0.91
N VAL A 109 23.73 -7.57 -1.22
CA VAL A 109 23.97 -8.85 -1.91
C VAL A 109 23.46 -10.02 -1.07
N THR A 110 23.72 -9.99 0.23
CA THR A 110 23.26 -11.02 1.18
C THR A 110 21.74 -10.97 1.31
N ALA A 111 21.17 -9.77 1.45
CA ALA A 111 19.72 -9.61 1.60
C ALA A 111 18.93 -10.02 0.35
N LYS A 112 19.45 -9.78 -0.86
CA LYS A 112 18.76 -10.11 -2.11
C LYS A 112 18.48 -11.60 -2.22
N THR A 113 19.46 -12.43 -1.90
CA THR A 113 19.33 -13.89 -1.95
C THR A 113 18.52 -14.41 -0.76
N ASN A 114 18.80 -13.93 0.45
CA ASN A 114 18.17 -14.47 1.65
C ASN A 114 16.74 -13.98 1.86
N GLY A 115 16.40 -12.76 1.43
CA GLY A 115 15.06 -12.20 1.57
C GLY A 115 14.00 -13.04 0.88
N ASN A 116 14.21 -13.37 -0.40
CA ASN A 116 13.29 -14.22 -1.15
C ASN A 116 13.24 -15.65 -0.58
N ARG A 117 14.40 -16.20 -0.18
CA ARG A 117 14.46 -17.51 0.47
C ARG A 117 13.70 -17.53 1.80
N LEU A 118 13.70 -16.44 2.56
CA LEU A 118 13.04 -16.38 3.84
C LEU A 118 11.50 -16.42 3.70
N LEU A 119 10.97 -15.89 2.59
CA LEU A 119 9.53 -15.98 2.27
C LEU A 119 9.05 -17.40 1.96
N THR A 120 9.94 -18.35 1.63
CA THR A 120 9.54 -19.74 1.40
C THR A 120 9.33 -20.52 2.71
N ASN A 121 9.65 -19.93 3.85
CA ASN A 121 9.39 -20.54 5.15
C ASN A 121 7.89 -20.45 5.46
N ALA A 122 7.25 -21.59 5.73
CA ALA A 122 5.81 -21.69 5.95
C ALA A 122 5.33 -20.76 7.09
N ASN A 123 6.00 -20.76 8.24
CA ASN A 123 5.60 -19.94 9.39
C ASN A 123 5.70 -18.44 9.08
N ILE A 124 6.71 -18.03 8.32
CA ILE A 124 6.87 -16.63 7.89
C ILE A 124 5.76 -16.24 6.93
N ASN A 125 5.43 -17.11 5.98
CA ASN A 125 4.36 -16.83 5.04
C ASN A 125 3.00 -16.76 5.74
N SER A 126 2.71 -17.70 6.65
CA SER A 126 1.49 -17.68 7.47
C SER A 126 1.37 -16.42 8.32
N GLU A 127 2.47 -15.95 8.92
CA GLU A 127 2.48 -14.69 9.68
C GLU A 127 2.24 -13.47 8.80
N ILE A 128 2.89 -13.40 7.65
CA ILE A 128 2.67 -12.33 6.67
C ILE A 128 1.22 -12.31 6.20
N ASP A 129 0.63 -13.49 5.94
CA ASP A 129 -0.76 -13.59 5.50
C ASP A 129 -1.74 -13.24 6.64
N ARG A 130 -1.44 -13.60 7.89
CA ARG A 130 -2.17 -13.12 9.06
C ARG A 130 -2.12 -11.60 9.16
N MET A 131 -0.94 -10.99 9.07
CA MET A 131 -0.75 -9.54 9.14
C MET A 131 -1.45 -8.81 7.98
N LYS A 132 -1.47 -9.38 6.77
CA LYS A 132 -2.25 -8.85 5.66
C LYS A 132 -3.74 -8.93 5.95
N ALA A 133 -4.24 -10.07 6.43
CA ALA A 133 -5.65 -10.23 6.77
C ALA A 133 -6.08 -9.28 7.89
N GLU A 134 -5.24 -9.08 8.90
CA GLU A 134 -5.43 -8.11 9.98
C GLU A 134 -5.41 -6.69 9.43
N GLN A 135 -4.44 -6.30 8.58
CA GLN A 135 -4.45 -5.00 7.92
C GLN A 135 -5.68 -4.79 7.04
N THR A 136 -6.11 -5.78 6.26
CA THR A 136 -7.34 -5.70 5.47
C THR A 136 -8.57 -5.51 6.36
N THR A 137 -8.59 -6.17 7.53
CA THR A 137 -9.68 -6.05 8.52
C THR A 137 -9.65 -4.71 9.25
N GLU A 138 -8.47 -4.20 9.59
CA GLU A 138 -8.25 -2.93 10.30
C GLU A 138 -8.40 -1.72 9.38
N LEU A 139 -7.94 -1.81 8.13
CA LEU A 139 -8.02 -0.73 7.14
C LEU A 139 -9.45 -0.46 6.69
N LYS A 140 -10.39 -1.41 6.79
CA LYS A 140 -11.79 -1.27 6.30
C LYS A 140 -11.89 -0.43 5.01
N LEU A 141 -10.95 -0.65 4.11
CA LEU A 141 -11.19 -0.48 2.69
C LEU A 141 -11.61 -1.89 2.29
N ASP A 142 -12.86 -2.23 2.58
CA ASP A 142 -13.46 -3.42 1.99
C ASP A 142 -13.24 -3.25 0.48
N ILE A 143 -12.91 -4.33 -0.23
CA ILE A 143 -12.89 -4.30 -1.69
C ILE A 143 -14.23 -3.73 -2.19
N ARG A 144 -15.31 -3.94 -1.42
CA ARG A 144 -16.59 -3.28 -1.61
C ARG A 144 -16.55 -1.75 -1.54
N ASP A 145 -15.80 -1.12 -0.66
CA ASP A 145 -15.70 0.34 -0.58
C ASP A 145 -15.00 0.93 -1.81
N VAL A 146 -13.97 0.22 -2.31
CA VAL A 146 -13.29 0.58 -3.56
C VAL A 146 -14.23 0.35 -4.76
N LEU A 147 -14.92 -0.79 -4.80
CA LEU A 147 -15.91 -1.08 -5.83
C LEU A 147 -17.08 -0.09 -5.79
N GLN A 148 -17.49 0.37 -4.61
CA GLN A 148 -18.55 1.37 -4.43
C GLN A 148 -18.14 2.68 -5.10
N LYS A 149 -16.89 3.13 -4.94
CA LYS A 149 -16.41 4.30 -5.67
C LYS A 149 -16.44 4.12 -7.20
N TYR A 150 -16.15 2.92 -7.70
CA TYR A 150 -16.31 2.63 -9.12
C TYR A 150 -17.77 2.55 -9.56
N ILE A 151 -18.68 2.06 -8.71
CA ILE A 151 -20.14 2.06 -8.95
C ILE A 151 -20.63 3.50 -9.06
N ASP A 152 -20.24 4.36 -8.12
CA ASP A 152 -20.65 5.77 -8.11
C ASP A 152 -20.17 6.48 -9.38
N ILE A 153 -18.92 6.26 -9.81
CA ILE A 153 -18.39 6.81 -11.07
C ILE A 153 -19.11 6.23 -12.30
N ALA A 154 -19.33 4.91 -12.33
CA ALA A 154 -19.90 4.23 -13.48
C ALA A 154 -21.37 4.63 -13.72
N PHE A 155 -22.11 4.91 -12.66
CA PHE A 155 -23.54 5.19 -12.71
C PHE A 155 -23.91 6.66 -12.46
N ALA A 156 -22.93 7.54 -12.25
CA ALA A 156 -23.15 8.98 -12.14
C ALA A 156 -23.80 9.56 -13.41
N ASP A 157 -24.78 10.44 -13.21
CA ASP A 157 -25.40 11.24 -14.25
C ASP A 157 -24.89 12.69 -14.16
N VAL A 158 -24.57 13.31 -15.29
CA VAL A 158 -24.11 14.70 -15.33
C VAL A 158 -25.16 15.67 -14.77
N THR A 159 -26.45 15.32 -14.88
CA THR A 159 -27.58 16.12 -14.38
C THR A 159 -27.67 16.17 -12.86
N ASP A 160 -27.00 15.24 -12.15
CA ASP A 160 -26.87 15.28 -10.69
C ASP A 160 -25.99 16.47 -10.24
N TYR A 161 -25.09 16.93 -11.12
CA TYR A 161 -24.09 17.96 -10.80
C TYR A 161 -24.41 19.33 -11.38
N LEU A 162 -25.15 19.37 -12.49
CA LEU A 162 -25.48 20.62 -13.18
C LEU A 162 -26.86 20.58 -13.83
N LYS A 163 -27.46 21.75 -13.96
CA LYS A 163 -28.72 21.99 -14.67
C LYS A 163 -28.39 22.77 -15.93
N PHE A 164 -28.90 22.32 -17.06
CA PHE A 164 -28.75 23.02 -18.32
C PHE A 164 -30.06 22.99 -19.09
N GLY A 165 -30.25 24.00 -19.92
CA GLY A 165 -31.50 24.16 -20.65
C GLY A 165 -31.45 25.37 -21.56
N ARG A 166 -32.63 25.73 -22.07
CA ARG A 166 -32.83 26.87 -22.96
C ARG A 166 -33.84 27.81 -22.31
N GLU A 167 -33.44 29.05 -22.11
CA GLU A 167 -34.30 30.13 -21.60
C GLU A 167 -34.44 31.23 -22.65
N GLU A 168 -35.43 32.08 -22.47
CA GLU A 168 -35.65 33.26 -23.30
C GLU A 168 -35.36 34.54 -22.50
N GLU A 169 -34.51 35.41 -23.04
CA GLU A 169 -34.23 36.71 -22.48
C GLU A 169 -34.81 37.81 -23.37
N ILE A 170 -35.34 38.86 -22.76
CA ILE A 170 -35.83 40.05 -23.48
C ILE A 170 -34.64 40.79 -24.09
N VAL A 171 -34.70 41.07 -25.39
CA VAL A 171 -33.70 41.89 -26.05
C VAL A 171 -34.01 43.35 -25.76
N TYR A 172 -33.08 44.09 -25.17
CA TYR A 172 -33.23 45.54 -24.93
C TYR A 172 -32.53 46.37 -26.03
N ASN A 173 -33.04 47.57 -26.29
CA ASN A 173 -32.39 48.58 -27.14
C ASN A 173 -31.31 49.34 -26.35
N GLU A 174 -30.45 50.10 -27.04
CA GLU A 174 -29.40 50.93 -26.41
C GLU A 174 -29.95 51.93 -25.37
N ASN A 175 -31.22 52.30 -25.49
CA ASN A 175 -31.91 53.23 -24.57
C ASN A 175 -32.48 52.54 -23.31
N GLY A 176 -32.39 51.20 -23.22
CA GLY A 176 -32.91 50.41 -22.10
C GLY A 176 -34.34 49.88 -22.27
N ASP A 177 -35.03 50.25 -23.35
CA ASP A 177 -36.40 49.77 -23.63
C ASP A 177 -36.41 48.38 -24.30
N PRO A 178 -37.39 47.50 -24.02
CA PRO A 178 -37.56 46.23 -24.71
C PRO A 178 -37.67 46.42 -26.23
N LYS A 179 -36.88 45.67 -27.00
CA LYS A 179 -36.90 45.67 -28.45
C LYS A 179 -38.19 45.02 -28.93
N LEU A 180 -38.90 45.69 -29.83
CA LEU A 180 -40.11 45.16 -30.43
C LEU A 180 -39.78 44.43 -31.74
N ASP A 181 -40.54 43.37 -32.04
CA ASP A 181 -40.51 42.70 -33.34
C ASP A 181 -41.33 43.48 -34.39
N ALA A 182 -41.38 42.97 -35.62
CA ALA A 182 -42.13 43.60 -36.71
C ALA A 182 -43.65 43.72 -36.43
N ASN A 183 -44.17 43.00 -35.45
CA ASN A 183 -45.58 42.96 -35.05
C ASN A 183 -45.84 43.73 -33.75
N SER A 184 -44.88 44.54 -33.26
CA SER A 184 -44.95 45.29 -31.99
C SER A 184 -45.01 44.42 -30.71
N ASN A 185 -44.60 43.15 -30.77
CA ASN A 185 -44.43 42.31 -29.57
C ASN A 185 -43.00 42.40 -29.05
N ILE A 186 -42.79 42.10 -27.76
CA ILE A 186 -41.46 42.05 -27.16
C ILE A 186 -40.63 40.95 -27.84
N LYS A 187 -39.48 41.32 -28.36
CA LYS A 187 -38.52 40.41 -28.99
C LYS A 187 -37.73 39.70 -27.90
N THR A 188 -37.90 38.38 -27.80
CA THR A 188 -37.07 37.52 -26.98
C THR A 188 -35.96 36.86 -27.81
N GLN A 189 -34.84 36.57 -27.18
CA GLN A 189 -33.78 35.75 -27.73
C GLN A 189 -33.56 34.55 -26.82
N ALA A 190 -33.60 33.36 -27.41
CA ALA A 190 -33.31 32.16 -26.65
C ALA A 190 -31.80 31.97 -26.47
N TYR A 191 -31.38 31.65 -25.25
CA TYR A 191 -30.00 31.34 -24.90
C TYR A 191 -29.94 30.03 -24.12
N ASN A 192 -28.80 29.33 -24.19
CA ASN A 192 -28.57 28.12 -23.41
C ASN A 192 -27.89 28.51 -22.10
N TYR A 193 -28.33 27.93 -20.98
CA TYR A 193 -27.71 28.13 -19.68
C TYR A 193 -27.11 26.82 -19.15
N VAL A 194 -26.10 26.96 -18.29
CA VAL A 194 -25.53 25.86 -17.49
C VAL A 194 -25.31 26.40 -16.09
N HIS A 195 -26.03 25.84 -15.11
CA HIS A 195 -25.91 26.15 -13.70
C HIS A 195 -25.35 24.95 -12.96
N LEU A 196 -24.29 25.16 -12.19
CA LEU A 196 -23.75 24.16 -11.27
C LEU A 196 -24.65 24.09 -10.04
N ASN A 197 -24.91 22.88 -9.54
CA ASN A 197 -25.53 22.70 -8.23
C ASN A 197 -24.53 23.09 -7.14
N ASP A 198 -25.03 23.40 -5.94
CA ASP A 198 -24.18 23.77 -4.80
C ASP A 198 -23.31 22.58 -4.38
N SER A 199 -22.03 22.84 -4.08
CA SER A 199 -21.08 21.79 -3.70
C SER A 199 -21.45 21.08 -2.40
N SER A 200 -22.26 21.70 -1.54
CA SER A 200 -22.79 21.10 -0.32
C SER A 200 -23.91 20.09 -0.57
N GLU A 201 -24.51 20.10 -1.77
CA GLU A 201 -25.65 19.24 -2.14
C GLU A 201 -25.26 18.09 -3.09
N ILE A 202 -24.00 18.05 -3.55
CA ILE A 202 -23.52 17.08 -4.54
C ILE A 202 -22.30 16.30 -4.06
N ASP A 203 -22.11 15.07 -4.58
CA ASP A 203 -20.87 14.31 -4.36
C ASP A 203 -19.75 14.80 -5.29
N GLY A 204 -19.02 15.83 -4.84
CA GLY A 204 -17.89 16.39 -5.58
C GLY A 204 -16.73 15.42 -5.83
N THR A 205 -16.71 14.21 -5.23
CA THR A 205 -15.57 13.29 -5.36
C THR A 205 -15.39 12.71 -6.77
N ILE A 206 -16.44 12.73 -7.58
CA ILE A 206 -16.45 12.23 -8.97
C ILE A 206 -16.05 13.34 -9.96
N VAL A 207 -16.08 14.60 -9.54
CA VAL A 207 -15.71 15.74 -10.37
C VAL A 207 -14.19 15.86 -10.45
N THR A 208 -13.66 15.79 -11.66
CA THR A 208 -12.20 15.85 -11.92
C THR A 208 -11.72 17.25 -12.29
N GLU A 209 -12.57 18.05 -12.94
CA GLU A 209 -12.24 19.41 -13.36
C GLU A 209 -13.50 20.28 -13.39
N VAL A 210 -13.39 21.49 -12.85
CA VAL A 210 -14.36 22.58 -13.05
C VAL A 210 -13.60 23.79 -13.57
N LYS A 211 -14.00 24.30 -14.73
CA LYS A 211 -13.37 25.45 -15.37
C LYS A 211 -14.42 26.44 -15.82
N GLN A 212 -14.25 27.71 -15.44
CA GLN A 212 -15.06 28.81 -15.94
C GLN A 212 -14.24 29.62 -16.96
N GLY A 213 -14.66 29.57 -18.22
CA GLY A 213 -14.08 30.33 -19.32
C GLY A 213 -14.88 31.59 -19.64
N ARG A 214 -14.45 32.32 -20.68
CA ARG A 214 -15.20 33.48 -21.22
C ARG A 214 -16.56 33.09 -21.82
N ASP A 215 -16.66 31.87 -22.33
CA ASP A 215 -17.81 31.40 -23.11
C ASP A 215 -18.68 30.37 -22.35
N GLY A 216 -18.37 30.07 -21.08
CA GLY A 216 -19.17 29.17 -20.26
C GLY A 216 -18.41 28.37 -19.22
N ILE A 217 -19.10 27.39 -18.63
CA ILE A 217 -18.58 26.48 -17.61
C ILE A 217 -18.33 25.11 -18.23
N THR A 218 -17.17 24.52 -17.96
CA THR A 218 -16.82 23.14 -18.32
C THR A 218 -16.69 22.32 -17.04
N VAL A 219 -17.36 21.17 -17.01
CA VAL A 219 -17.26 20.19 -15.93
C VAL A 219 -16.83 18.86 -16.53
N LYS A 220 -15.81 18.24 -15.94
CA LYS A 220 -15.39 16.87 -16.29
C LYS A 220 -15.62 15.94 -15.11
N LEU A 221 -16.34 14.86 -15.37
CA LEU A 221 -16.51 13.76 -14.43
C LEU A 221 -15.41 12.72 -14.63
N ALA A 222 -15.21 11.87 -13.63
CA ALA A 222 -14.32 10.73 -13.73
C ALA A 222 -14.72 9.79 -14.88
N ASP A 223 -13.73 9.05 -15.38
CA ASP A 223 -13.89 8.21 -16.57
C ASP A 223 -14.83 7.01 -16.30
N LYS A 224 -16.08 7.18 -16.71
CA LYS A 224 -17.14 6.17 -16.63
C LYS A 224 -16.77 4.86 -17.33
N MET A 225 -16.09 4.91 -18.47
CA MET A 225 -15.72 3.68 -19.19
C MET A 225 -14.70 2.86 -18.40
N LYS A 226 -13.67 3.51 -17.86
CA LYS A 226 -12.69 2.82 -17.01
C LYS A 226 -13.32 2.23 -15.76
N ALA A 227 -14.30 2.91 -15.17
CA ALA A 227 -15.04 2.38 -14.04
C ALA A 227 -15.85 1.13 -14.41
N LEU A 228 -16.59 1.16 -15.53
CA LEU A 228 -17.32 0.00 -16.05
C LEU A 228 -16.39 -1.19 -16.35
N GLU A 229 -15.22 -0.94 -16.93
CA GLU A 229 -14.20 -1.98 -17.15
C GLU A 229 -13.67 -2.56 -15.85
N MET A 230 -13.48 -1.72 -14.83
CA MET A 230 -12.99 -2.15 -13.53
C MET A 230 -14.01 -3.04 -12.83
N LEU A 231 -15.29 -2.61 -12.80
CA LEU A 231 -16.40 -3.39 -12.26
C LEU A 231 -16.59 -4.72 -13.01
N ALA A 232 -16.36 -4.73 -14.32
CA ALA A 232 -16.45 -5.96 -15.12
C ALA A 232 -15.39 -7.02 -14.76
N LYS A 233 -14.24 -6.63 -14.19
CA LYS A 233 -13.21 -7.59 -13.74
C LYS A 233 -13.55 -8.22 -12.38
N PHE A 234 -14.43 -7.59 -11.62
CA PHE A 234 -14.82 -8.01 -10.26
C PHE A 234 -16.31 -8.29 -10.15
N THR A 235 -16.95 -8.76 -11.23
CA THR A 235 -18.39 -9.03 -11.28
C THR A 235 -18.86 -9.97 -10.18
N ASP A 236 -18.04 -10.93 -9.77
CA ASP A 236 -18.39 -11.91 -8.73
C ASP A 236 -18.59 -11.28 -7.35
N LEU A 237 -18.03 -10.09 -7.13
CA LEU A 237 -18.14 -9.34 -5.88
C LEU A 237 -19.29 -8.32 -5.89
N LEU A 238 -19.95 -8.12 -7.03
CA LEU A 238 -21.06 -7.18 -7.18
C LEU A 238 -22.39 -7.80 -6.71
N SER A 239 -23.29 -6.94 -6.23
CA SER A 239 -24.68 -7.36 -5.97
C SER A 239 -25.39 -7.70 -7.28
N GLU A 240 -26.45 -8.51 -7.22
CA GLU A 240 -27.25 -8.83 -8.41
C GLU A 240 -27.86 -7.58 -9.08
N ASN A 241 -28.21 -6.57 -8.27
CA ASN A 241 -28.70 -5.29 -8.78
C ASN A 241 -27.61 -4.52 -9.53
N ASP A 242 -26.38 -4.47 -9.01
CA ASP A 242 -25.27 -3.77 -9.64
C ASP A 242 -24.79 -4.49 -10.90
N LYS A 243 -24.84 -5.83 -10.92
CA LYS A 243 -24.59 -6.63 -12.13
C LYS A 243 -25.57 -6.27 -13.23
N LYS A 244 -26.87 -6.17 -12.89
CA LYS A 244 -27.91 -5.77 -13.85
C LYS A 244 -27.67 -4.36 -14.39
N LYS A 245 -27.41 -3.39 -13.52
CA LYS A 245 -27.07 -2.01 -13.93
C LYS A 245 -25.83 -1.95 -14.80
N LEU A 246 -24.80 -2.71 -14.46
CA LEU A 246 -23.56 -2.80 -15.24
C LEU A 246 -23.83 -3.32 -16.66
N GLN A 247 -24.69 -4.34 -16.80
CA GLN A 247 -25.09 -4.86 -18.11
C GLN A 247 -25.89 -3.82 -18.92
N GLU A 248 -26.84 -3.15 -18.29
CA GLU A 248 -27.65 -2.09 -18.92
C GLU A 248 -26.77 -0.93 -19.43
N GLU A 249 -25.82 -0.46 -18.61
CA GLU A 249 -24.91 0.62 -19.00
C GLU A 249 -23.92 0.19 -20.09
N LYS A 250 -23.40 -1.05 -20.04
CA LYS A 250 -22.58 -1.58 -21.14
C LYS A 250 -23.36 -1.60 -22.45
N LEU A 251 -24.62 -2.06 -22.43
CA LEU A 251 -25.45 -2.09 -23.62
C LEU A 251 -25.72 -0.69 -24.17
N LYS A 252 -26.00 0.31 -23.31
CA LYS A 252 -26.15 1.71 -23.74
C LYS A 252 -24.89 2.24 -24.40
N VAL A 253 -23.72 1.96 -23.83
CA VAL A 253 -22.43 2.36 -24.40
C VAL A 253 -22.20 1.70 -25.75
N ASP A 254 -22.51 0.41 -25.88
CA ASP A 254 -22.35 -0.33 -27.14
C ASP A 254 -23.32 0.19 -28.23
N ILE A 255 -24.57 0.49 -27.86
CA ILE A 255 -25.55 1.15 -28.76
C ILE A 255 -25.04 2.53 -29.18
N ALA A 256 -24.52 3.34 -28.26
CA ALA A 256 -24.00 4.65 -28.57
C ALA A 256 -22.80 4.57 -29.53
N LYS A 257 -21.89 3.61 -29.32
CA LYS A 257 -20.77 3.35 -30.23
C LYS A 257 -21.25 2.92 -31.61
N ALA A 258 -22.21 1.98 -31.67
CA ALA A 258 -22.78 1.52 -32.93
C ALA A 258 -23.45 2.67 -33.69
N ASN A 259 -24.20 3.54 -33.00
CA ASN A 259 -24.81 4.71 -33.62
C ASN A 259 -23.77 5.69 -34.17
N VAL A 260 -22.68 5.96 -33.43
CA VAL A 260 -21.57 6.78 -33.92
C VAL A 260 -20.90 6.16 -35.16
N GLU A 261 -20.74 4.84 -35.17
CA GLU A 261 -20.17 4.13 -36.33
C GLU A 261 -21.11 4.20 -37.54
N ILE A 262 -22.42 4.05 -37.33
CA ILE A 262 -23.44 4.24 -38.38
C ILE A 262 -23.39 5.68 -38.93
N ASP A 263 -23.30 6.69 -38.06
CA ASP A 263 -23.19 8.10 -38.47
C ASP A 263 -21.91 8.37 -39.26
N LYS A 264 -20.77 7.78 -38.87
CA LYS A 264 -19.50 7.88 -39.62
C LYS A 264 -19.58 7.22 -41.00
N LEU A 265 -20.34 6.13 -41.12
CA LEU A 265 -20.57 5.42 -42.39
C LEU A 265 -21.56 6.18 -43.29
N GLN A 266 -22.54 6.89 -42.72
CA GLN A 266 -23.52 7.69 -43.45
C GLN A 266 -22.98 9.07 -43.86
N ASN A 267 -22.21 9.72 -42.98
CA ASN A 267 -21.58 11.01 -43.19
C ASN A 267 -20.07 10.80 -43.25
N GLY A 268 -19.54 10.49 -44.44
CA GLY A 268 -18.12 10.22 -44.67
C GLY A 268 -17.19 11.37 -44.28
N THR A 269 -16.89 11.49 -42.98
CA THR A 269 -15.93 12.44 -42.42
C THR A 269 -15.02 11.71 -41.46
N LYS A 270 -13.77 11.54 -41.89
CA LYS A 270 -12.67 11.05 -41.08
C LYS A 270 -12.32 12.12 -40.05
N ASP A 271 -12.76 11.94 -38.81
CA ASP A 271 -12.08 12.53 -37.67
C ASP A 271 -12.10 11.53 -36.51
N ASP A 272 -10.92 10.99 -36.19
CA ASP A 272 -10.69 9.98 -35.14
C ASP A 272 -10.10 10.63 -33.87
N GLY A 273 -10.56 11.85 -33.55
CA GLY A 273 -10.30 12.50 -32.28
C GLY A 273 -11.32 12.10 -31.20
N PRO A 274 -10.95 12.15 -29.90
CA PRO A 274 -11.93 12.08 -28.81
C PRO A 274 -12.98 13.19 -28.97
N ILE A 275 -14.24 12.88 -28.68
CA ILE A 275 -15.36 13.82 -28.79
C ILE A 275 -15.17 14.94 -27.74
N GLU A 276 -14.61 16.07 -28.14
CA GLU A 276 -14.65 17.32 -27.37
C GLU A 276 -15.91 18.10 -27.75
N ILE A 277 -16.94 18.04 -26.91
CA ILE A 277 -18.12 18.90 -27.07
C ILE A 277 -17.78 20.27 -26.50
N VAL A 278 -17.29 21.17 -27.35
CA VAL A 278 -17.10 22.59 -27.04
C VAL A 278 -18.37 23.35 -27.39
N ILE A 279 -19.18 23.68 -26.38
CA ILE A 279 -20.33 24.59 -26.54
C ILE A 279 -19.78 26.02 -26.53
N SER A 280 -19.59 26.61 -27.71
CA SER A 280 -19.28 28.04 -27.83
C SER A 280 -20.56 28.82 -28.12
N SER A 281 -20.92 29.76 -27.25
CA SER A 281 -22.00 30.70 -27.53
C SER A 281 -21.56 31.62 -28.67
N LYS A 282 -22.26 31.58 -29.81
CA LYS A 282 -22.09 32.58 -30.87
C LYS A 282 -22.44 33.95 -30.30
N LYS A 283 -21.44 34.81 -30.07
CA LYS A 283 -21.69 36.25 -29.95
C LYS A 283 -22.23 36.73 -31.29
N SER A 284 -23.49 37.15 -31.30
CA SER A 284 -24.03 37.92 -32.40
C SER A 284 -23.27 39.26 -32.45
N LYS A 285 -22.72 39.59 -33.62
CA LYS A 285 -22.08 40.87 -33.91
C LYS A 285 -23.02 42.04 -33.65
#